data_AF-A0A2P5VKS2-F1
#
_entry.id   AF-A0A2P5VKS2-F1
#
_cell.length_a   1.000
_cell.length_b   1.000
_cell.length_c   1.000
_cell.angle_alpha   90.00
_cell.angle_beta   90.00
_cell.angle_gamma   90.00
#
_symmetry.space_group_name_H-M   'P 1'
#
loop_
_entity.id
_entity.type
_entity.pdbx_description
1 polymer ?
#
loop_
_entity_poly.entity_id
_entity_poly.type
_entity_poly.pdbx_seq_one_letter_code
_entity_poly.pdbx_strand_id
1 'polypeptide(L)'
;MVPSNLCTAACQVLTTADPAAKAAASVNMARAWKSGEIREIGYCQPPSYPARPDRPDLRRPGDMPRRRGSGRKGRIALLHAIAHIELNAIDLAWD
;
A
#
# COMPACT_ATOMS: atom_id res chain seq x y z
N MET A 1 -15.92 -2.52 -11.55
CA MET A 1 -15.85 -3.45 -12.70
C MET A 1 -14.57 -4.24 -12.54
N VAL A 2 -14.63 -5.57 -12.62
CA VAL A 2 -13.45 -6.43 -12.50
C VAL A 2 -12.61 -6.30 -13.79
N PRO A 3 -11.29 -6.06 -13.70
CA PRO A 3 -10.44 -5.90 -14.87
C PRO A 3 -10.30 -7.20 -15.65
N SER A 4 -9.97 -7.08 -16.93
CA SER A 4 -9.88 -8.24 -17.83
C SER A 4 -8.70 -9.17 -17.54
N ASN A 5 -7.65 -8.67 -16.88
CA ASN A 5 -6.43 -9.44 -16.59
C ASN A 5 -5.72 -8.97 -15.30
N LEU A 6 -4.82 -9.81 -14.79
CA LEU A 6 -4.12 -9.60 -13.53
C LEU A 6 -3.16 -8.40 -13.57
N CYS A 7 -2.49 -8.13 -14.69
CA CYS A 7 -1.63 -6.96 -14.82
C CYS A 7 -2.43 -5.65 -14.77
N THR A 8 -3.62 -5.60 -15.37
CA THR A 8 -4.51 -4.44 -15.24
C THR A 8 -5.03 -4.28 -13.81
N ALA A 9 -5.35 -5.38 -13.11
CA ALA A 9 -5.64 -5.35 -11.68
C ALA A 9 -4.47 -4.77 -10.87
N ALA A 10 -3.24 -5.19 -11.17
CA ALA A 10 -2.03 -4.66 -10.52
C ALA A 10 -1.90 -3.16 -10.70
N CYS A 11 -2.03 -2.67 -11.93
CA CYS A 11 -1.97 -1.25 -12.21
C CYS A 11 -3.05 -0.46 -11.45
N GLN A 12 -4.27 -0.99 -11.33
CA GLN A 12 -5.34 -0.36 -10.56
C GLN A 12 -5.04 -0.32 -9.05
N VAL A 13 -4.52 -1.41 -8.48
CA VAL A 13 -4.12 -1.44 -7.06
C VAL A 13 -2.97 -0.46 -6.82
N LEU A 14 -1.94 -0.49 -7.66
CA LEU A 14 -0.77 0.38 -7.54
C LEU A 14 -1.10 1.87 -7.75
N THR A 15 -2.20 2.21 -8.41
CA THR A 15 -2.65 3.60 -8.58
C THR A 15 -3.65 4.06 -7.51
N THR A 16 -4.02 3.19 -6.55
CA THR A 16 -4.90 3.53 -5.44
C THR A 16 -4.09 4.09 -4.27
N ALA A 17 -4.32 5.36 -3.92
CA ALA A 17 -3.54 6.07 -2.92
C ALA A 17 -4.05 5.85 -1.48
N ASP A 18 -5.37 5.73 -1.28
CA ASP A 18 -5.93 5.49 0.05
C ASP A 18 -5.64 4.06 0.51
N PRO A 19 -5.02 3.84 1.68
CA PRO A 19 -4.57 2.52 2.10
C PRO A 19 -5.72 1.55 2.35
N ALA A 20 -6.87 2.03 2.85
CA ALA A 20 -8.03 1.17 3.08
C ALA A 20 -8.67 0.75 1.75
N ALA A 21 -8.82 1.68 0.81
CA ALA A 21 -9.29 1.40 -0.54
C ALA A 21 -8.33 0.47 -1.29
N LYS A 22 -7.02 0.65 -1.14
CA LYS A 22 -5.99 -0.20 -1.75
C LYS A 22 -6.10 -1.63 -1.21
N ALA A 23 -6.18 -1.81 0.10
CA ALA A 23 -6.37 -3.12 0.73
C ALA A 23 -7.69 -3.79 0.27
N ALA A 24 -8.79 -3.03 0.22
CA ALA A 24 -10.06 -3.55 -0.27
C ALA A 24 -9.99 -3.97 -1.75
N ALA A 25 -9.33 -3.17 -2.59
CA ALA A 25 -9.08 -3.50 -3.99
C ALA A 25 -8.25 -4.78 -4.12
N SER A 26 -7.15 -4.91 -3.37
CA SER A 26 -6.32 -6.13 -3.35
C SER A 26 -7.13 -7.37 -3.02
N VAL A 27 -7.93 -7.32 -1.95
CA VAL A 27 -8.79 -8.45 -1.54
C VAL A 27 -9.81 -8.81 -2.62
N ASN A 28 -10.43 -7.80 -3.24
CA ASN A 28 -11.42 -8.03 -4.31
C ASN A 28 -10.78 -8.63 -5.55
N MET A 29 -9.62 -8.12 -5.99
CA MET A 29 -8.88 -8.63 -7.15
C MET A 29 -8.39 -10.06 -6.90
N ALA A 30 -7.88 -10.35 -5.70
CA ALA A 30 -7.46 -11.70 -5.32
C ALA A 30 -8.64 -12.69 -5.32
N ARG A 31 -9.83 -12.27 -4.87
CA ARG A 31 -11.06 -13.07 -4.98
C ARG A 31 -11.46 -13.31 -6.43
N ALA A 32 -11.45 -12.26 -7.26
CA ALA A 32 -11.79 -12.35 -8.68
C ALA A 32 -10.85 -13.31 -9.43
N TRP A 33 -9.54 -13.24 -9.16
CA TRP A 33 -8.55 -14.20 -9.66
C TRP A 33 -8.84 -15.64 -9.21
N LYS A 34 -9.01 -15.86 -7.90
CA LYS A 34 -9.29 -17.20 -7.36
C LYS A 34 -10.60 -17.80 -7.88
N SER A 35 -11.60 -16.97 -8.16
CA SER A 35 -12.89 -17.40 -8.70
C SER A 35 -12.88 -17.65 -10.22
N GLY A 36 -11.81 -17.26 -10.93
CA GLY A 36 -11.75 -17.33 -12.39
C GLY A 36 -12.57 -16.26 -13.11
N GLU A 37 -12.94 -15.17 -12.44
CA GLU A 37 -13.49 -13.97 -13.08
C GLU A 37 -12.39 -13.22 -13.84
N ILE A 38 -11.20 -13.11 -13.22
CA ILE A 38 -9.95 -12.75 -13.92
C ILE A 38 -9.30 -14.07 -14.34
N ARG A 39 -9.11 -14.26 -15.65
CA ARG A 39 -8.62 -15.54 -16.21
C ARG A 39 -7.22 -15.46 -16.80
N GLU A 40 -6.79 -14.25 -17.15
CA GLU A 40 -5.54 -14.02 -17.86
C GLU A 40 -4.59 -13.19 -17.00
N ILE A 41 -3.29 -13.44 -17.16
CA ILE A 41 -2.26 -12.59 -16.57
C ILE A 41 -2.19 -11.25 -17.30
N GLY A 42 -2.17 -11.28 -18.64
CA GLY A 42 -2.20 -10.11 -19.50
C GLY A 42 -0.93 -9.24 -19.44
N TYR A 43 -1.07 -7.98 -19.82
CA TYR A 43 0.01 -6.99 -19.81
C TYR A 43 -0.55 -5.60 -19.45
N CYS A 44 0.21 -4.85 -18.67
CA CYS A 44 -0.05 -3.44 -18.36
C CYS A 44 1.28 -2.75 -18.04
N GLN A 45 1.39 -1.47 -18.40
CA GLN A 45 2.53 -0.66 -17.99
C GLN A 45 2.27 -0.12 -16.56
N PRO A 46 3.07 -0.50 -15.55
CA PRO A 46 2.89 0.00 -14.20
C PRO A 46 3.21 1.51 -14.12
N PRO A 47 2.65 2.23 -13.14
CA PRO A 47 3.07 3.60 -12.89
C PRO A 47 4.55 3.64 -12.47
N SER A 48 5.25 4.74 -12.73
CA SER A 48 6.66 4.89 -12.34
C SER A 48 6.87 4.74 -10.82
N TYR A 49 5.86 5.14 -10.04
CA TYR A 49 5.77 4.92 -8.61
C TYR A 49 4.33 4.55 -8.24
N PRO A 50 4.12 3.65 -7.28
CA PRO A 50 2.80 3.45 -6.71
C PRO A 50 2.24 4.75 -6.12
N ALA A 51 0.93 4.90 -6.18
CA ALA A 51 0.22 5.98 -5.52
C ALA A 51 0.34 5.83 -4.00
N ARG A 52 0.45 6.99 -3.34
CA ARG A 52 0.55 7.15 -1.89
C ARG A 52 -0.39 8.27 -1.44
N PRO A 53 -0.91 8.25 -0.21
CA PRO A 53 -1.70 9.35 0.30
C PRO A 53 -0.83 10.62 0.48
N ASP A 54 -1.46 11.80 0.45
CA ASP A 54 -0.78 13.08 0.67
C ASP A 54 -0.12 13.18 2.05
N ARG A 55 -0.67 12.45 3.03
CA ARG A 55 -0.16 12.37 4.39
C ARG A 55 0.06 10.92 4.80
N PRO A 56 1.06 10.64 5.63
CA PRO A 56 2.01 11.58 6.24
C PRO A 56 3.09 12.06 5.25
N ASP A 57 3.68 13.22 5.55
CA ASP A 57 4.75 13.80 4.75
C ASP A 57 5.97 12.86 4.69
N LEU A 58 6.55 12.73 3.48
CA LEU A 58 7.83 12.06 3.32
C LEU A 58 8.96 12.95 3.83
N ARG A 59 9.74 12.39 4.75
CA ARG A 59 10.89 13.07 5.36
C ARG A 59 12.13 12.23 5.15
N ARG A 60 13.27 12.88 4.91
CA ARG A 60 14.55 12.17 4.86
C ARG A 60 14.88 11.63 6.26
N PRO A 61 15.68 10.56 6.38
CA PRO A 61 16.03 9.99 7.68
C PRO A 61 16.58 11.01 8.69
N GLY A 62 17.37 11.99 8.23
CA GLY A 62 17.92 13.06 9.08
C GLY A 62 16.88 14.08 9.58
N ASP A 63 15.74 14.20 8.89
CA ASP A 63 14.66 15.13 9.24
C ASP A 63 13.60 14.50 10.17
N MET A 64 13.77 13.20 10.50
CA MET A 64 12.84 12.47 11.35
C MET A 64 13.01 12.85 12.82
N PRO A 65 11.91 12.99 13.59
CA PRO A 65 12.00 13.26 15.02
C PRO A 65 12.78 12.19 15.77
N ARG A 66 13.67 12.59 16.68
CA ARG A 66 14.40 11.65 17.53
C ARG A 66 13.44 10.93 18.48
N ARG A 67 13.42 9.60 18.42
CA ARG A 67 12.65 8.75 19.34
C ARG A 67 13.44 8.61 20.64
N ARG A 68 13.08 9.37 21.68
CA ARG A 68 13.67 9.25 23.03
C ARG A 68 12.57 8.99 24.04
N GLY A 69 12.72 7.91 24.83
CA GLY A 69 11.93 7.73 26.05
C GLY A 69 11.57 6.27 26.33
N SER A 70 11.81 5.84 27.57
CA SER A 70 11.17 4.68 28.17
C SER A 70 9.74 5.05 28.65
N GLY A 71 8.93 4.05 29.02
CA GLY A 71 7.58 4.27 29.55
C GLY A 71 6.49 4.51 28.49
N ARG A 72 5.37 5.12 28.89
CA ARG A 72 4.15 5.24 28.04
C ARG A 72 4.39 6.00 26.73
N LYS A 73 5.14 7.11 26.77
CA LYS A 73 5.45 7.93 25.59
C LYS A 73 6.30 7.15 24.57
N GLY A 74 7.26 6.35 25.04
CA GLY A 74 8.08 5.47 24.20
C GLY A 74 7.26 4.41 23.46
N ARG A 75 6.33 3.76 24.16
CA ARG A 75 5.43 2.76 23.54
C ARG A 75 4.53 3.37 22.46
N ILE A 76 4.00 4.58 22.69
CA ILE A 76 3.21 5.30 21.68
C ILE A 76 4.07 5.61 20.45
N ALA A 77 5.30 6.10 20.65
CA ALA A 77 6.21 6.38 19.53
C ALA A 77 6.58 5.12 18.73
N LEU A 78 6.72 3.97 19.41
CA LEU A 78 6.96 2.68 18.76
C LEU A 78 5.76 2.25 17.92
N LEU A 79 4.54 2.29 18.46
CA LEU A 79 3.33 1.95 17.71
C LEU A 79 3.15 2.87 16.49
N HIS A 80 3.40 4.16 16.66
CA HIS A 80 3.36 5.11 15.54
C HIS A 80 4.40 4.77 14.47
N ALA A 81 5.62 4.40 14.86
CA ALA A 81 6.66 4.00 13.93
C ALA A 81 6.29 2.73 13.14
N ILE A 82 5.70 1.73 13.80
CA ILE A 82 5.22 0.52 13.13
C ILE A 82 4.13 0.87 12.12
N ALA A 83 3.18 1.74 12.48
CA ALA A 83 2.15 2.19 11.55
C ALA A 83 2.72 2.85 10.28
N HIS A 84 3.81 3.63 10.39
CA HIS A 84 4.51 4.18 9.21
C HIS A 84 5.18 3.10 8.36
N ILE A 85 5.76 2.06 8.99
CA ILE A 85 6.38 0.95 8.27
C ILE A 85 5.31 0.18 7.48
N GLU A 86 4.19 -0.14 8.12
CA GLU A 86 3.07 -0.84 7.48
C GLU A 86 2.44 -0.01 6.35
N LEU A 87 2.23 1.28 6.57
CA LEU A 87 1.73 2.17 5.52
C LEU A 87 2.68 2.21 4.32
N ASN A 88 3.98 2.30 4.56
CA ASN A 88 4.97 2.27 3.49
C ASN A 88 5.01 0.92 2.75
N ALA A 89 4.77 -0.19 3.44
CA ALA A 89 4.64 -1.51 2.79
C ALA A 89 3.41 -1.56 1.87
N ILE A 90 2.26 -1.07 2.35
CA ILE A 90 1.03 -0.94 1.55
C ILE A 90 1.26 -0.03 0.34
N ASP A 91 1.99 1.09 0.51
CA ASP A 91 2.30 2.00 -0.59
C ASP A 91 3.16 1.31 -1.66
N LEU A 92 4.23 0.61 -1.28
CA LEU A 92 5.27 0.15 -2.19
C LEU A 92 4.89 -0.99 -3.13
N ALA A 93 3.97 -1.88 -2.73
CA ALA A 93 3.76 -3.12 -3.45
C ALA A 93 2.30 -3.57 -3.47
N TRP A 94 2.02 -4.54 -4.35
CA TRP A 94 0.84 -5.40 -4.28
C TRP A 94 1.35 -6.84 -4.22
N ASP A 95 1.08 -7.53 -3.11
CA ASP A 95 1.48 -8.92 -2.86
C ASP A 95 0.29 -9.90 -2.89
#